data_AF-A0A1P8YJ47-F1
#
_entry.id   AF-A0A1P8YJ47-F1
#
_cell.length_a   1.000
_cell.length_b   1.000
_cell.length_c   1.000
_cell.angle_alpha   90.00
_cell.angle_beta   90.00
_cell.angle_gamma   90.00
#
_symmetry.space_group_name_H-M   'P 1'
#
loop_
_entity.id
_entity.type
_entity.pdbx_description
1 polymer ?
#
loop_
_entity_poly.entity_id
_entity_poly.type
_entity_poly.pdbx_seq_one_letter_code
_entity_poly.pdbx_strand_id
1 'polypeptide(L)'
;MSRRRTDFSQFGTQRAARGGPFAQSWWGRALVSSMEKIADSGRIARGRGSARAGQVISYRIAPGAVVGEVQGSQIDPFTATFTLRPLDPDTVDVLIDRVRSTPGMLATLASGTVPIELGDLLLPTESGELDFGCTCPDQGWPCKHAAAVVYLTAQRLDTEPLVILTLRGLDLDTLIRSFDSEGRTRSPRPISTTTSGTGSSCRRCRGSNSGPRRTISPRSRCARRCARAGWRSRWWPPRSAN
;
A
#
# COMPACT_ATOMS: atom_id res chain seq x y z
N MET A 1 7.99 13.99 32.33
CA MET A 1 7.29 12.83 31.69
C MET A 1 8.17 12.31 30.55
N SER A 2 8.96 11.27 30.80
CA SER A 2 9.84 10.67 29.79
C SER A 2 8.98 9.94 28.74
N ARG A 3 9.00 10.42 27.48
CA ARG A 3 8.40 9.68 26.37
C ARG A 3 9.23 8.40 26.23
N ARG A 4 8.64 7.22 26.48
CA ARG A 4 9.30 5.95 26.17
C ARG A 4 9.72 6.00 24.69
N ARG A 5 11.01 6.11 24.42
CA ARG A 5 11.56 5.87 23.09
C ARG A 5 11.23 4.43 22.76
N THR A 6 10.56 4.21 21.64
CA THR A 6 10.46 2.88 21.06
C THR A 6 11.88 2.41 20.78
N ASP A 7 12.26 1.27 21.33
CA ASP A 7 13.58 0.68 21.07
C ASP A 7 13.56 0.04 19.67
N PHE A 8 14.37 0.58 18.77
CA PHE A 8 14.50 0.11 17.39
C PHE A 8 15.81 -0.67 17.15
N SER A 9 16.61 -0.91 18.21
CA SER A 9 17.90 -1.61 18.10
C SER A 9 17.77 -3.05 17.59
N GLN A 10 16.61 -3.67 17.80
CA GLN A 10 16.32 -5.04 17.37
C GLN A 10 16.30 -5.25 15.84
N PHE A 11 16.29 -4.18 15.03
CA PHE A 11 16.17 -4.28 13.57
C PHE A 11 17.49 -4.15 12.80
N GLY A 12 18.60 -3.89 13.50
CA GLY A 12 19.96 -3.85 12.94
C GLY A 12 20.24 -2.69 11.97
N THR A 13 21.50 -2.28 11.87
CA THR A 13 21.95 -1.28 10.88
C THR A 13 21.94 -1.87 9.47
N GLN A 14 20.98 -1.47 8.65
CA GLN A 14 20.91 -1.86 7.24
C GLN A 14 21.74 -0.88 6.40
N ARG A 15 22.86 -1.36 5.84
CA ARG A 15 23.70 -0.55 4.94
C ARG A 15 23.31 -0.81 3.50
N ALA A 16 23.10 0.26 2.75
CA ALA A 16 22.95 0.17 1.30
C ALA A 16 24.25 -0.25 0.61
N ALA A 17 24.14 -1.04 -0.47
CA ALA A 17 25.26 -1.41 -1.32
C ALA A 17 26.01 -0.16 -1.84
N ARG A 18 27.35 -0.23 -1.87
CA ARG A 18 28.20 0.87 -2.37
C ARG A 18 28.30 0.79 -3.89
N GLY A 19 27.80 1.82 -4.58
CA GLY A 19 27.84 1.94 -6.05
C GLY A 19 26.67 1.23 -6.75
N GLY A 20 26.23 1.76 -7.90
CA GLY A 20 25.10 1.23 -8.67
C GLY A 20 23.71 1.81 -8.31
N PRO A 21 22.64 1.39 -9.01
CA PRO A 21 21.28 1.82 -8.71
C PRO A 21 20.88 1.37 -7.30
N PHE A 22 20.09 2.20 -6.60
CA PHE A 22 19.78 1.97 -5.19
C PHE A 22 18.91 0.72 -4.98
N ALA A 23 18.06 0.41 -5.96
CA ALA A 23 17.24 -0.79 -6.01
C ALA A 23 17.45 -1.54 -7.35
N GLN A 24 17.40 -2.87 -7.29
CA GLN A 24 17.62 -3.77 -8.43
C GLN A 24 16.30 -4.30 -9.00
N SER A 25 15.32 -4.58 -8.15
CA SER A 25 14.02 -5.06 -8.57
C SER A 25 13.22 -3.94 -9.26
N TRP A 26 12.25 -4.36 -10.07
CA TRP A 26 11.30 -3.43 -10.66
C TRP A 26 10.55 -2.63 -9.58
N TRP A 27 10.09 -3.29 -8.51
CA TRP A 27 9.33 -2.67 -7.42
C TRP A 27 10.13 -1.60 -6.67
N GLY A 28 11.36 -1.91 -6.27
CA GLY A 28 12.22 -0.95 -5.60
C GLY A 28 12.53 0.26 -6.48
N ARG A 29 12.84 0.03 -7.77
CA ARG A 29 13.08 1.13 -8.74
C ARG A 29 11.83 1.98 -8.95
N ALA A 30 10.67 1.36 -9.04
CA ALA A 30 9.42 2.07 -9.24
C ALA A 30 9.05 2.94 -8.04
N LEU A 31 9.23 2.45 -6.80
CA LEU A 31 9.03 3.24 -5.59
C LEU A 31 9.97 4.46 -5.55
N VAL A 32 11.26 4.25 -5.84
CA VAL A 32 12.24 5.36 -5.93
C VAL A 32 11.80 6.36 -7.00
N SER A 33 11.43 5.89 -8.18
CA SER A 33 10.97 6.75 -9.27
C SER A 33 9.76 7.59 -8.87
N SER A 34 8.79 7.02 -8.16
CA SER A 34 7.62 7.75 -7.68
C SER A 34 7.99 8.86 -6.69
N MET A 35 8.94 8.63 -5.79
CA MET A 35 9.46 9.69 -4.91
C MET A 35 10.23 10.75 -5.72
N GLU A 36 11.10 10.35 -6.65
CA GLU A 36 11.94 11.25 -7.44
C GLU A 36 11.11 12.17 -8.35
N LYS A 37 9.93 11.73 -8.80
CA LYS A 37 8.99 12.55 -9.59
C LYS A 37 8.38 13.72 -8.81
N ILE A 38 8.24 13.60 -7.49
CA ILE A 38 7.60 14.62 -6.64
C ILE A 38 8.60 15.46 -5.85
N ALA A 39 9.87 15.07 -5.84
CA ALA A 39 10.89 15.65 -4.98
C ALA A 39 11.91 16.50 -5.75
N ASP A 40 12.48 17.50 -5.07
CA ASP A 40 13.62 18.27 -5.61
C ASP A 40 14.87 17.37 -5.75
N SER A 41 15.50 17.42 -6.92
CA SER A 41 16.62 16.55 -7.28
C SER A 41 17.83 16.71 -6.36
N GLY A 42 18.13 17.94 -5.91
CA GLY A 42 19.21 18.22 -4.97
C GLY A 42 18.95 17.66 -3.57
N ARG A 43 17.69 17.69 -3.10
CA ARG A 43 17.28 17.08 -1.83
C ARG A 43 17.40 15.56 -1.88
N ILE A 44 16.94 14.94 -2.97
CA ILE A 44 17.03 13.50 -3.18
C ILE A 44 18.48 13.01 -3.23
N ALA A 45 19.37 13.73 -3.90
CA ALA A 45 20.78 13.37 -3.95
C ALA A 45 21.42 13.29 -2.54
N ARG A 46 21.06 14.24 -1.66
CA ARG A 46 21.49 14.21 -0.24
C ARG A 46 20.88 13.03 0.52
N GLY A 47 19.60 12.75 0.33
CA GLY A 47 18.96 11.59 0.95
C GLY A 47 19.58 10.26 0.51
N ARG A 48 19.93 10.14 -0.77
CA ARG A 48 20.66 8.99 -1.32
C ARG A 48 22.04 8.85 -0.67
N GLY A 49 22.74 9.97 -0.49
CA GLY A 49 24.01 10.02 0.25
C GLY A 49 23.87 9.53 1.69
N SER A 50 22.85 10.02 2.41
CA SER A 50 22.56 9.60 3.79
C SER A 50 22.28 8.10 3.90
N ALA A 51 21.49 7.54 2.98
CA ALA A 51 21.19 6.11 2.98
C ALA A 51 22.45 5.26 2.68
N ARG A 52 23.29 5.66 1.71
CA ARG A 52 24.57 4.97 1.41
C ARG A 52 25.60 5.07 2.54
N ALA A 53 25.60 6.20 3.25
CA ALA A 53 26.45 6.39 4.41
C ALA A 53 26.05 5.51 5.61
N GLY A 54 24.89 4.84 5.56
CA GLY A 54 24.38 4.05 6.67
C GLY A 54 23.86 4.91 7.82
N GLN A 55 23.35 6.12 7.52
CA GLN A 55 22.83 7.03 8.53
C GLN A 55 21.44 6.61 9.05
N VAL A 56 20.72 5.74 8.35
CA VAL A 56 19.49 5.17 8.90
C VAL A 56 19.88 4.05 9.86
N ILE A 57 19.69 4.29 11.15
CA ILE A 57 20.10 3.38 12.22
C ILE A 57 19.17 2.18 12.25
N SER A 58 17.88 2.45 12.10
CA SER A 58 16.80 1.47 12.19
C SER A 58 15.56 1.98 11.45
N TYR A 59 14.73 1.06 10.98
CA TYR A 59 13.41 1.40 10.45
C TYR A 59 12.42 0.25 10.63
N ARG A 60 11.14 0.59 10.67
CA ARG A 60 10.02 -0.35 10.78
C ARG A 60 9.02 -0.05 9.70
N ILE A 61 8.55 -1.10 9.06
CA ILE A 61 7.45 -1.07 8.10
C ILE A 61 6.16 -1.43 8.84
N ALA A 62 5.14 -0.62 8.66
CA ALA A 62 3.79 -0.81 9.16
C ALA A 62 2.78 -0.59 8.03
N PRO A 63 1.53 -1.04 8.21
CA PRO A 63 0.47 -0.72 7.26
C PRO A 63 0.35 0.78 7.01
N GLY A 64 0.53 1.21 5.75
CA GLY A 64 0.44 2.60 5.34
C GLY A 64 1.65 3.50 5.65
N ALA A 65 2.67 3.01 6.36
CA ALA A 65 3.77 3.87 6.80
C ALA A 65 5.07 3.13 7.09
N VAL A 66 6.19 3.81 6.86
CA VAL A 66 7.52 3.39 7.33
C VAL A 66 8.07 4.47 8.23
N VAL A 67 8.55 4.08 9.41
CA VAL A 67 9.18 4.98 10.38
C VAL A 67 10.62 4.55 10.57
N GLY A 68 11.56 5.48 10.48
CA GLY A 68 12.99 5.21 10.69
C GLY A 68 13.67 6.25 11.56
N GLU A 69 14.69 5.81 12.29
CA GLU A 69 15.62 6.69 13.00
C GLU A 69 16.84 6.96 12.12
N VAL A 70 17.12 8.23 11.89
CA VAL A 70 18.17 8.66 10.96
C VAL A 70 19.14 9.58 11.68
N GLN A 71 20.40 9.19 11.72
CA GLN A 71 21.49 9.99 12.25
C GLN A 71 21.65 11.27 11.44
N GLY A 72 21.66 12.39 12.14
CA GLY A 72 21.82 13.71 11.58
C GLY A 72 23.04 14.44 12.12
N SER A 73 22.98 15.78 12.08
CA SER A 73 24.02 16.66 12.61
C SER A 73 24.01 16.77 14.14
N GLN A 74 22.90 16.41 14.78
CA GLN A 74 22.76 16.44 16.24
C GLN A 74 23.01 15.04 16.83
N ILE A 75 23.19 14.98 18.16
CA ILE A 75 23.45 13.74 18.89
C ILE A 75 22.26 12.78 18.75
N ASP A 76 21.04 13.29 18.95
CA ASP A 76 19.82 12.49 18.88
C ASP A 76 19.36 12.23 17.43
N PRO A 77 19.13 10.97 17.03
CA PRO A 77 18.60 10.65 15.71
C PRO A 77 17.26 11.35 15.42
N PHE A 78 17.05 11.74 14.17
CA PHE A 78 15.77 12.25 13.71
C PHE A 78 14.81 11.09 13.43
N THR A 79 13.55 11.25 13.80
CA THR A 79 12.49 10.32 13.39
C THR A 79 11.97 10.79 12.04
N ALA A 80 12.20 9.99 11.01
CA ALA A 80 11.70 10.19 9.67
C ALA A 80 10.58 9.19 9.37
N THR A 81 9.60 9.61 8.59
CA THR A 81 8.47 8.80 8.19
C THR A 81 8.17 9.07 6.72
N PHE A 82 7.86 8.02 5.98
CA PHE A 82 7.09 8.19 4.76
C PHE A 82 5.84 7.32 4.85
N THR A 83 4.77 7.82 4.26
CA THR A 83 3.48 7.15 4.22
C THR A 83 3.13 6.87 2.77
N LEU A 84 2.56 5.69 2.57
CA LEU A 84 1.94 5.30 1.31
C LEU A 84 0.48 5.03 1.64
N ARG A 85 -0.43 5.75 0.99
CA ARG A 85 -1.85 5.64 1.27
C ARG A 85 -2.31 4.17 1.14
N PRO A 86 -2.94 3.59 2.17
CA PRO A 86 -3.58 2.29 2.03
C PRO A 86 -4.63 2.30 0.92
N LEU A 87 -4.85 1.15 0.28
CA LEU A 87 -5.89 1.06 -0.75
C LEU A 87 -7.27 1.24 -0.12
N ASP A 88 -8.14 1.94 -0.83
CA ASP A 88 -9.55 1.97 -0.50
C ASP A 88 -10.23 0.62 -0.84
N PRO A 89 -11.37 0.29 -0.22
CA PRO A 89 -12.03 -1.00 -0.41
C PRO A 89 -12.35 -1.33 -1.88
N ASP A 90 -12.75 -0.35 -2.69
CA ASP A 90 -13.12 -0.59 -4.08
C ASP A 90 -11.89 -0.99 -4.91
N THR A 91 -10.74 -0.34 -4.66
CA THR A 91 -9.46 -0.73 -5.27
C THR A 91 -8.96 -2.10 -4.80
N VAL A 92 -9.24 -2.48 -3.54
CA VAL A 92 -8.92 -3.82 -3.02
C VAL A 92 -9.74 -4.88 -3.76
N ASP A 93 -11.03 -4.65 -4.01
CA ASP A 93 -11.87 -5.59 -4.76
C ASP A 93 -11.35 -5.77 -6.19
N VAL A 94 -10.96 -4.68 -6.86
CA VAL A 94 -10.34 -4.74 -8.21
C VAL A 94 -9.03 -5.54 -8.20
N LEU A 95 -8.20 -5.38 -7.16
CA LEU A 95 -6.97 -6.15 -7.00
C LEU A 95 -7.27 -7.64 -6.85
N ILE A 96 -8.22 -7.99 -5.98
CA ILE A 96 -8.63 -9.38 -5.75
C ILE A 96 -9.16 -10.00 -7.05
N ASP A 97 -10.01 -9.30 -7.78
CA ASP A 97 -10.56 -9.77 -9.06
C ASP A 97 -9.47 -9.97 -10.13
N ARG A 98 -8.45 -9.10 -10.18
CA ARG A 98 -7.31 -9.27 -11.09
C ARG A 98 -6.49 -10.52 -10.75
N VAL A 99 -6.23 -10.75 -9.46
CA VAL A 99 -5.53 -11.95 -9.00
C VAL A 99 -6.32 -13.22 -9.31
N ARG A 100 -7.65 -13.18 -9.22
CA ARG A 100 -8.55 -14.31 -9.54
C ARG A 100 -8.61 -14.64 -11.02
N SER A 101 -8.73 -13.59 -11.84
CA SER A 101 -8.91 -13.74 -13.29
C SER A 101 -7.62 -14.11 -14.02
N THR A 102 -6.45 -13.94 -13.38
CA THR A 102 -5.16 -14.25 -13.98
C THR A 102 -4.62 -15.61 -13.52
N PRO A 103 -4.50 -16.61 -14.42
CA PRO A 103 -3.96 -17.92 -14.06
C PRO A 103 -2.58 -17.85 -13.42
N GLY A 104 -2.38 -18.57 -12.31
CA GLY A 104 -1.09 -18.67 -11.62
C GLY A 104 -0.72 -17.45 -10.77
N MET A 105 -1.44 -16.33 -10.85
CA MET A 105 -1.09 -15.10 -10.14
C MET A 105 -1.13 -15.26 -8.62
N LEU A 106 -2.14 -15.97 -8.10
CA LEU A 106 -2.22 -16.30 -6.68
C LEU A 106 -1.06 -17.18 -6.22
N ALA A 107 -0.64 -18.16 -7.02
CA ALA A 107 0.49 -19.03 -6.70
C ALA A 107 1.81 -18.23 -6.65
N THR A 108 1.99 -17.27 -7.56
CA THR A 108 3.13 -16.33 -7.56
C THR A 108 3.15 -15.46 -6.30
N LEU A 109 1.99 -14.94 -5.88
CA LEU A 109 1.88 -14.20 -4.62
C LEU A 109 2.19 -15.07 -3.40
N ALA A 110 1.63 -16.29 -3.37
CA ALA A 110 1.86 -17.26 -2.29
C ALA A 110 3.33 -17.72 -2.22
N SER A 111 4.08 -17.69 -3.33
CA SER A 111 5.52 -17.99 -3.34
C SER A 111 6.40 -16.81 -2.91
N GLY A 112 5.80 -15.66 -2.55
CA GLY A 112 6.52 -14.48 -2.06
C GLY A 112 6.90 -13.48 -3.15
N THR A 113 6.47 -13.68 -4.39
CA THR A 113 6.73 -12.76 -5.50
C THR A 113 5.51 -11.90 -5.79
N VAL A 114 5.69 -10.61 -6.03
CA VAL A 114 4.58 -9.72 -6.44
C VAL A 114 4.62 -9.52 -7.97
N PRO A 115 3.61 -10.02 -8.71
CA PRO A 115 3.49 -9.85 -10.15
C PRO A 115 3.48 -8.37 -10.54
N ILE A 116 4.29 -8.00 -11.53
CA ILE A 116 4.45 -6.62 -12.03
C ILE A 116 3.15 -6.05 -12.60
N GLU A 117 2.24 -6.91 -13.04
CA GLU A 117 0.91 -6.60 -13.54
C GLU A 117 -0.02 -5.99 -12.48
N LEU A 118 0.37 -6.04 -11.19
CA LEU A 118 -0.31 -5.35 -10.09
C LEU A 118 0.28 -3.96 -9.80
N GLY A 119 1.30 -3.55 -10.56
CA GLY A 119 2.04 -2.30 -10.36
C GLY A 119 1.18 -1.05 -10.43
N ASP A 120 0.22 -1.00 -11.35
CA ASP A 120 -0.74 0.10 -11.52
C ASP A 120 -1.66 0.29 -10.30
N LEU A 121 -1.96 -0.79 -9.57
CA LEU A 121 -2.79 -0.74 -8.36
C LEU A 121 -1.95 -0.48 -7.11
N LEU A 122 -0.74 -1.04 -7.04
CA LEU A 122 0.08 -1.06 -5.83
C LEU A 122 1.10 0.07 -5.73
N LEU A 123 1.49 0.70 -6.84
CA LEU A 123 2.37 1.87 -6.80
C LEU A 123 1.56 3.16 -6.77
N PRO A 124 2.09 4.24 -6.17
CA PRO A 124 1.41 5.52 -6.16
C PRO A 124 1.25 6.05 -7.59
N THR A 125 0.01 6.29 -8.00
CA THR A 125 -0.34 6.82 -9.32
C THR A 125 -0.62 8.31 -9.28
N GLU A 126 -1.13 8.80 -8.14
CA GLU A 126 -1.44 10.20 -7.91
C GLU A 126 -0.40 10.90 -7.01
N SER A 127 -0.23 12.21 -7.22
CA SER A 127 0.71 13.08 -6.50
C SER A 127 0.37 13.32 -5.01
N GLY A 128 -0.59 12.61 -4.44
CA GLY A 128 -0.98 12.70 -3.02
C GLY A 128 -1.00 11.37 -2.27
N GLU A 129 -0.58 10.28 -2.89
CA GLU A 129 -0.51 8.96 -2.24
C GLU A 129 0.75 8.76 -1.41
N LEU A 130 1.81 9.53 -1.71
CA LEU A 130 3.05 9.59 -0.93
C LEU A 130 3.10 10.88 -0.12
N ASP A 131 3.34 10.74 1.18
CA ASP A 131 3.47 11.85 2.12
C ASP A 131 4.66 11.56 3.07
N PHE A 132 5.32 12.61 3.56
CA PHE A 132 6.57 12.54 4.31
C PHE A 132 6.50 13.36 5.61
N GLY A 133 7.09 12.81 6.66
CA GLY A 133 7.26 13.49 7.94
C GLY A 133 8.70 13.35 8.45
N CYS A 134 9.21 14.38 9.11
CA CYS A 134 10.47 14.26 9.84
C CYS A 134 10.53 15.25 11.00
N THR A 135 11.24 14.88 12.06
CA THR A 135 11.51 15.77 13.21
C THR A 135 12.68 16.73 12.95
N CYS A 136 13.30 16.70 11.77
CA CYS A 136 14.39 17.61 11.43
C CYS A 136 13.88 19.03 11.09
N PRO A 137 14.72 20.08 11.27
CA PRO A 137 14.33 21.46 10.96
C PRO A 137 14.25 21.77 9.45
N ASP A 138 14.52 20.79 8.57
CA ASP A 138 14.42 20.96 7.13
C ASP A 138 12.96 20.94 6.67
N GLN A 139 12.48 22.06 6.13
CA GLN A 139 11.12 22.24 5.57
C GLN A 139 10.95 21.59 4.18
N GLY A 140 11.92 20.83 3.71
CA GLY A 140 11.84 20.10 2.45
C GLY A 140 10.85 18.95 2.45
N TRP A 141 10.28 18.69 1.27
CA TRP A 141 9.30 17.62 1.06
C TRP A 141 9.69 16.73 -0.13
N PRO A 142 10.19 15.50 0.11
CA PRO A 142 10.74 14.99 1.36
C PRO A 142 12.01 15.73 1.79
N CYS A 143 12.32 15.69 3.08
CA CYS A 143 13.66 16.04 3.57
C CYS A 143 14.66 14.91 3.28
N LYS A 144 15.96 15.17 3.45
CA LYS A 144 17.00 14.14 3.19
C LYS A 144 16.83 12.86 4.03
N HIS A 145 16.30 12.97 5.25
CA HIS A 145 16.12 11.82 6.14
C HIS A 145 14.95 10.94 5.70
N ALA A 146 13.81 11.54 5.36
CA ALA A 146 12.65 10.80 4.83
C ALA A 146 13.00 10.12 3.50
N ALA A 147 13.71 10.82 2.61
CA ALA A 147 14.22 10.23 1.38
C ALA A 147 15.16 9.03 1.63
N ALA A 148 16.02 9.11 2.66
CA ALA A 148 16.89 7.99 3.04
C ALA A 148 16.11 6.74 3.47
N VAL A 149 14.99 6.91 4.19
CA VAL A 149 14.11 5.79 4.58
C VAL A 149 13.42 5.17 3.37
N VAL A 150 12.95 5.97 2.40
CA VAL A 150 12.37 5.46 1.15
C VAL A 150 13.39 4.63 0.39
N TYR A 151 14.63 5.11 0.28
CA TYR A 151 15.71 4.40 -0.37
C TYR A 151 15.97 3.03 0.26
N LEU A 152 16.08 2.94 1.59
CA LEU A 152 16.24 1.63 2.24
C LEU A 152 15.01 0.74 2.09
N THR A 153 13.80 1.32 2.05
CA THR A 153 12.59 0.53 1.80
C THR A 153 12.56 -0.01 0.37
N ALA A 154 13.08 0.74 -0.60
CA ALA A 154 13.24 0.24 -1.95
C ALA A 154 14.21 -0.95 -2.03
N GLN A 155 15.28 -0.97 -1.24
CA GLN A 155 16.15 -2.15 -1.11
C GLN A 155 15.44 -3.31 -0.42
N ARG A 156 14.59 -3.01 0.57
CA ARG A 156 13.78 -4.04 1.21
C ARG A 156 12.82 -4.70 0.23
N LEU A 157 12.27 -3.95 -0.72
CA LEU A 157 11.42 -4.50 -1.79
C LEU A 157 12.19 -5.41 -2.76
N ASP A 158 13.50 -5.26 -2.88
CA ASP A 158 14.31 -6.17 -3.72
C ASP A 158 14.40 -7.57 -3.12
N THR A 159 14.43 -7.68 -1.79
CA THR A 159 14.55 -8.97 -1.08
C THR A 159 13.20 -9.51 -0.62
N GLU A 160 12.27 -8.63 -0.28
CA GLU A 160 10.94 -8.97 0.23
C GLU A 160 9.84 -8.16 -0.50
N PRO A 161 9.46 -8.58 -1.72
CA PRO A 161 8.48 -7.85 -2.53
C PRO A 161 7.11 -7.68 -1.86
N LEU A 162 6.68 -8.66 -1.04
CA LEU A 162 5.39 -8.61 -0.33
C LEU A 162 5.23 -7.40 0.59
N VAL A 163 6.33 -6.74 0.97
CA VAL A 163 6.30 -5.48 1.73
C VAL A 163 5.43 -4.41 1.06
N ILE A 164 5.30 -4.40 -0.28
CA ILE A 164 4.43 -3.44 -0.96
C ILE A 164 2.95 -3.64 -0.60
N LEU A 165 2.51 -4.90 -0.40
CA LEU A 165 1.16 -5.22 0.04
C LEU A 165 0.93 -4.68 1.46
N THR A 166 1.88 -4.94 2.36
CA THR A 166 1.84 -4.42 3.73
C THR A 166 1.74 -2.90 3.73
N LEU A 167 2.57 -2.20 2.95
CA LEU A 167 2.50 -0.74 2.83
C LEU A 167 1.16 -0.26 2.31
N ARG A 168 0.52 -1.01 1.42
CA ARG A 168 -0.82 -0.75 0.92
C ARG A 168 -1.95 -1.16 1.86
N GLY A 169 -1.63 -1.61 3.06
CA GLY A 169 -2.59 -2.02 4.09
C GLY A 169 -3.20 -3.40 3.84
N LEU A 170 -2.59 -4.18 2.95
CA LEU A 170 -3.00 -5.54 2.65
C LEU A 170 -2.17 -6.54 3.45
N ASP A 171 -2.82 -7.62 3.85
CA ASP A 171 -2.21 -8.79 4.47
C ASP A 171 -2.38 -9.98 3.52
N LEU A 172 -1.30 -10.69 3.24
CA LEU A 172 -1.31 -11.80 2.28
C LEU A 172 -2.25 -12.92 2.76
N ASP A 173 -2.25 -13.23 4.06
CA ASP A 173 -3.13 -14.27 4.60
C ASP A 173 -4.61 -13.87 4.48
N THR A 174 -4.90 -12.58 4.64
CA THR A 174 -6.24 -12.04 4.42
C THR A 174 -6.63 -12.09 2.94
N LEU A 175 -5.69 -11.78 2.03
CA LEU A 175 -5.89 -11.93 0.60
C LEU A 175 -6.18 -13.40 0.26
N ILE A 176 -5.38 -14.37 0.70
CA ILE A 176 -5.58 -15.79 0.42
C ILE A 176 -6.93 -16.29 0.95
N ARG A 177 -7.28 -15.92 2.19
CA ARG A 177 -8.56 -16.31 2.81
C ARG A 177 -9.80 -15.82 2.05
N SER A 178 -9.72 -14.65 1.39
CA SER A 178 -10.83 -14.15 0.58
C SER A 178 -11.14 -15.05 -0.62
N PHE A 179 -10.16 -15.83 -1.12
CA PHE A 179 -10.39 -16.83 -2.17
C PHE A 179 -11.10 -18.08 -1.62
N ASP A 180 -10.76 -18.52 -0.41
CA ASP A 180 -11.32 -19.74 0.19
C ASP A 180 -12.80 -19.58 0.58
N SER A 181 -13.19 -18.40 1.07
CA SER A 181 -14.56 -18.12 1.51
C SER A 181 -15.59 -18.10 0.38
N GLU A 182 -15.18 -17.72 -0.83
CA GLU A 182 -16.08 -17.61 -1.99
C GLU A 182 -15.99 -18.81 -2.94
N GLY A 183 -14.90 -19.57 -2.89
CA GLY A 183 -14.84 -20.90 -3.48
C GLY A 183 -15.83 -21.87 -2.81
N ARG A 184 -16.16 -21.66 -1.53
CA ARG A 184 -17.11 -22.50 -0.78
C ARG A 184 -18.58 -22.27 -1.15
N THR A 185 -18.92 -21.09 -1.66
CA THR A 185 -20.25 -20.80 -2.23
C THR A 185 -20.43 -21.39 -3.63
N ARG A 186 -19.36 -21.86 -4.28
CA ARG A 186 -19.39 -22.63 -5.52
C ARG A 186 -19.18 -24.12 -5.27
N SER A 187 -19.92 -24.69 -4.33
CA SER A 187 -20.12 -26.15 -4.29
C SER A 187 -20.78 -26.57 -5.61
N PRO A 188 -20.28 -27.59 -6.34
CA PRO A 188 -20.95 -28.11 -7.52
C PRO A 188 -22.35 -28.54 -7.08
N ARG A 189 -23.39 -27.90 -7.61
CA ARG A 189 -24.74 -28.46 -7.53
C ARG A 189 -24.63 -29.91 -8.02
N PRO A 190 -25.14 -30.91 -7.28
CA PRO A 190 -25.22 -32.26 -7.82
C PRO A 190 -25.97 -32.17 -9.15
N ILE A 191 -25.37 -32.73 -10.19
CA ILE A 191 -26.02 -32.89 -11.48
C ILE A 191 -27.16 -33.86 -11.24
N SER A 192 -28.37 -33.35 -11.07
CA SER A 192 -29.58 -34.17 -11.09
C SER A 192 -29.72 -34.69 -12.52
N THR A 193 -29.37 -35.95 -12.74
CA THR A 193 -29.76 -36.68 -13.95
C THR A 193 -31.28 -36.85 -13.92
N THR A 194 -32.00 -35.91 -14.53
CA THR A 194 -33.43 -36.05 -14.76
C THR A 194 -33.64 -36.84 -16.05
N THR A 195 -33.95 -38.12 -15.90
CA THR A 195 -34.53 -38.96 -16.94
C THR A 195 -35.83 -38.35 -17.44
N SER A 196 -35.96 -38.31 -18.76
CA SER A 196 -37.12 -37.90 -19.55
C SER A 196 -38.46 -38.45 -19.05
N GLY A 197 -39.42 -37.54 -18.83
CA GLY A 197 -40.83 -37.84 -18.62
C GLY A 197 -41.72 -36.82 -19.32
N THR A 198 -42.42 -37.29 -20.34
CA THR A 198 -43.35 -36.62 -21.25
C THR A 198 -44.54 -35.96 -20.52
N GLY A 199 -44.99 -34.77 -20.94
CA GLY A 199 -46.30 -34.25 -20.51
C GLY A 199 -46.57 -32.75 -20.70
N SER A 200 -47.11 -32.38 -21.87
CA SER A 200 -48.27 -31.48 -22.07
C SER A 200 -48.42 -30.13 -21.31
N SER A 201 -48.30 -29.05 -22.10
CA SER A 201 -49.22 -27.89 -22.27
C SER A 201 -49.77 -27.09 -21.07
N CYS A 202 -49.60 -25.75 -21.08
CA CYS A 202 -50.60 -24.73 -21.49
C CYS A 202 -50.28 -23.30 -21.00
N ARG A 203 -50.43 -22.32 -21.93
CA ARG A 203 -50.81 -20.87 -21.82
C ARG A 203 -50.27 -20.02 -20.65
N ARG A 204 -49.49 -18.94 -20.90
CA ARG A 204 -49.81 -17.58 -21.42
C ARG A 204 -50.51 -16.65 -20.39
N CYS A 205 -49.86 -15.52 -20.06
CA CYS A 205 -50.34 -14.11 -20.08
C CYS A 205 -49.33 -13.20 -19.32
N ARG A 206 -48.63 -12.30 -20.03
CA ARG A 206 -48.84 -10.82 -20.13
C ARG A 206 -48.48 -10.01 -18.87
N GLY A 207 -47.69 -8.95 -19.06
CA GLY A 207 -47.60 -7.83 -18.10
C GLY A 207 -46.35 -6.97 -18.22
N SER A 208 -46.42 -5.93 -19.06
CA SER A 208 -45.42 -4.88 -19.30
C SER A 208 -45.65 -3.63 -18.43
N ASN A 209 -44.57 -2.99 -17.95
CA ASN A 209 -44.39 -1.51 -17.80
C ASN A 209 -43.01 -1.27 -17.15
N SER A 210 -42.05 -0.48 -17.64
CA SER A 210 -42.01 0.91 -18.19
C SER A 210 -41.96 2.03 -17.12
N GLY A 211 -40.73 2.36 -16.70
CA GLY A 211 -40.22 3.71 -16.34
C GLY A 211 -40.65 4.38 -15.02
N PRO A 212 -40.02 5.52 -14.61
CA PRO A 212 -38.95 6.26 -15.28
C PRO A 212 -37.68 6.51 -14.43
N ARG A 213 -36.64 6.96 -15.16
CA ARG A 213 -35.36 7.50 -14.70
C ARG A 213 -35.55 8.67 -13.73
N ARG A 214 -34.75 8.70 -12.65
CA ARG A 214 -34.42 9.91 -11.92
C ARG A 214 -32.92 10.15 -11.97
N THR A 215 -32.57 11.18 -12.71
CA THR A 215 -31.29 11.88 -12.70
C THR A 215 -31.10 12.54 -11.33
N ILE A 216 -29.94 12.31 -10.69
CA ILE A 216 -29.44 13.15 -9.62
C ILE A 216 -28.01 13.51 -10.00
N SER A 217 -27.79 14.79 -10.28
CA SER A 217 -26.47 15.35 -10.58
C SER A 217 -25.62 15.48 -9.31
N PRO A 218 -24.28 15.58 -9.45
CA PRO A 218 -23.33 15.42 -8.37
C PRO A 218 -22.95 16.76 -7.76
N ARG A 219 -23.47 17.08 -6.57
CA ARG A 219 -22.91 18.13 -5.70
C ARG A 219 -23.55 18.00 -4.32
N SER A 220 -22.84 17.38 -3.36
CA SER A 220 -22.97 17.63 -1.90
C SER A 220 -22.45 16.50 -0.98
N ARG A 221 -21.82 15.43 -1.47
CA ARG A 221 -21.27 14.35 -0.59
C ARG A 221 -19.79 14.50 -0.23
N CYS A 222 -19.18 15.69 -0.41
CA CYS A 222 -17.78 15.93 -0.03
C CYS A 222 -17.58 16.36 1.43
N ALA A 223 -18.65 16.62 2.21
CA ALA A 223 -18.50 17.26 3.52
C ALA A 223 -19.04 16.47 4.73
N ARG A 224 -19.53 15.23 4.57
CA ARG A 224 -20.16 14.49 5.70
C ARG A 224 -19.71 13.04 5.92
N ARG A 225 -18.72 12.52 5.18
CA ARG A 225 -18.18 11.16 5.40
C ARG A 225 -16.78 11.10 6.00
N CYS A 226 -16.20 12.25 6.37
CA CYS A 226 -14.89 12.32 7.03
C CYS A 226 -14.95 12.17 8.57
N ALA A 227 -16.13 12.00 9.17
CA ALA A 227 -16.29 11.93 10.63
C ALA A 227 -16.59 10.53 11.21
N ARG A 228 -16.66 9.47 10.38
CA ARG A 228 -17.03 8.11 10.83
C ARG A 228 -15.89 7.09 10.85
N ALA A 229 -14.68 7.46 10.41
CA ALA A 229 -13.55 6.55 10.36
C ALA A 229 -12.71 6.50 11.64
N GLY A 230 -13.23 6.96 12.79
CA GLY A 230 -12.85 6.52 14.16
C GLY A 230 -11.37 6.43 14.58
N TRP A 231 -10.41 6.88 13.79
CA TRP A 231 -8.98 6.60 14.00
C TRP A 231 -8.26 7.91 14.31
N ARG A 232 -8.49 8.39 15.53
CA ARG A 232 -7.60 9.38 16.16
C ARG A 232 -6.24 8.74 16.42
N SER A 233 -5.24 9.19 15.66
CA SER A 233 -3.93 9.63 16.17
C SER A 233 -3.32 8.78 17.30
N ARG A 234 -2.68 7.66 16.96
CA ARG A 234 -1.74 6.98 17.87
C ARG A 234 -0.28 7.02 17.38
N TRP A 235 -0.04 7.51 16.17
CA TRP A 235 1.26 7.39 15.49
C TRP A 235 1.82 8.71 14.93
N TRP A 236 1.13 9.83 15.14
CA TRP A 236 1.63 11.16 14.79
C TRP A 236 2.24 11.78 16.07
N PRO A 237 3.54 12.15 16.13
CA PRO A 237 4.04 12.96 17.23
C PRO A 237 3.32 14.31 17.19
N PRO A 238 2.77 14.86 18.28
CA PRO A 238 2.06 16.14 18.23
C PRO A 238 2.92 17.17 17.48
N ARG A 239 2.37 17.80 16.42
CA ARG A 239 3.01 18.92 15.76
C ARG A 239 3.29 19.96 16.84
N SER A 240 4.55 20.23 17.14
CA SER A 240 4.94 21.35 17.97
C SER A 240 4.47 22.60 17.24
N ALA A 241 3.39 23.23 17.72
CA ALA A 241 3.05 24.57 17.30
C ALA A 241 4.15 25.49 17.80
N ASN A 242 4.77 26.24 16.89
CA ASN A 242 5.50 27.46 17.19
C ASN A 242 4.78 28.59 16.47
#